data_AF-A0AA37MSL3-F1
#
_entry.id   AF-A0AA37MSL3-F1
#
_cell.length_a   1.000
_cell.length_b   1.000
_cell.length_c   1.000
_cell.angle_alpha   90.00
_cell.angle_beta   90.00
_cell.angle_gamma   90.00
#
_symmetry.space_group_name_H-M   'P 1'
#
loop_
_entity.id
_entity.type
_entity.pdbx_description
1 polymer ?
#
loop_
_entity_poly.entity_id
_entity_poly.type
_entity_poly.pdbx_seq_one_letter_code
_entity_poly.pdbx_strand_id
1 'polypeptide(L)'
;MIELARRENLTIRELYRRIAGARGHWQLVGTPAQIADALEERFVHYGADGFNVMPALLPDSLNDFIELVLPELRRRGRFRSEYEGRTLRDHLGLARPASRYASREDGKFAVPCAAHAA
;
A
#
# COMPACT_ATOMS: atom_id res chain seq x y z
N MET A 1 21.61 12.62 2.54
CA MET A 1 22.53 11.65 3.20
C MET A 1 23.60 12.36 4.03
N ILE A 2 24.36 13.31 3.45
CA ILE A 2 25.40 14.06 4.18
C ILE A 2 24.80 14.86 5.36
N GLU A 3 23.64 15.48 5.17
CA GLU A 3 22.95 16.24 6.22
C GLU A 3 22.54 15.36 7.41
N LEU A 4 21.97 14.17 7.16
CA LEU A 4 21.67 13.16 8.18
C LEU A 4 22.93 12.76 8.97
N ALA A 5 24.03 12.48 8.26
CA ALA A 5 25.29 12.09 8.87
C ALA A 5 25.85 13.19 9.79
N ARG A 6 25.75 14.45 9.37
CA ARG A 6 26.18 15.61 10.18
C ARG A 6 25.27 15.84 11.38
N ARG A 7 23.95 15.81 11.19
CA ARG A 7 22.97 16.02 12.27
C ARG A 7 23.11 14.99 13.39
N GLU A 8 23.33 13.72 13.03
CA GLU A 8 23.40 12.61 13.99
C GLU A 8 24.85 12.20 14.31
N ASN A 9 25.85 12.95 13.83
CA ASN A 9 27.29 12.69 14.01
C ASN A 9 27.71 11.23 13.71
N LEU A 10 27.23 10.69 12.58
CA LEU A 10 27.44 9.30 12.19
C LEU A 10 28.80 9.09 11.53
N THR A 11 29.48 7.99 11.88
CA THR A 11 30.61 7.46 11.10
C THR A 11 30.14 6.97 9.73
N ILE A 12 31.07 6.82 8.77
CA ILE A 12 30.77 6.25 7.45
C ILE A 12 30.09 4.87 7.57
N ARG A 13 30.51 4.05 8.53
CA ARG A 13 29.94 2.72 8.80
C ARG A 13 28.49 2.81 9.30
N GLU A 14 28.20 3.71 10.23
CA GLU A 14 26.85 3.89 10.77
C GLU A 14 25.91 4.49 9.73
N LEU A 15 26.40 5.46 8.96
CA LEU A 15 25.67 6.02 7.84
C LEU A 15 25.31 4.93 6.81
N TYR A 16 26.28 4.08 6.46
CA TYR A 16 26.04 2.94 5.58
C TYR A 16 24.96 2.01 6.16
N ARG A 17 25.09 1.58 7.43
CA ARG A 17 24.10 0.68 8.07
C ARG A 17 22.70 1.29 8.09
N ARG A 18 22.57 2.59 8.34
CA ARG A 18 21.27 3.28 8.38
C ARG A 18 20.62 3.36 7.00
N ILE A 19 21.41 3.56 5.95
CA ILE A 19 20.88 3.79 4.60
C ILE A 19 20.68 2.48 3.85
N ALA A 20 21.54 1.48 4.09
CA ALA A 20 21.51 0.20 3.39
C ALA A 20 20.19 -0.56 3.56
N GLY A 21 19.51 -0.41 4.70
CA GLY A 21 18.27 -1.12 4.97
C GLY A 21 17.08 -0.62 4.15
N ALA A 22 16.79 0.68 4.19
CA ALA A 22 15.58 1.21 3.56
C ALA A 22 15.71 2.64 3.07
N ARG A 23 16.92 3.22 3.03
CA ARG A 23 17.17 4.60 2.55
C ARG A 23 16.24 5.67 3.14
N GLY A 24 15.79 5.50 4.38
CA GLY A 24 14.86 6.41 5.05
C GLY A 24 13.37 6.07 4.91
N HIS A 25 13.01 5.02 4.18
CA HIS A 25 11.67 4.45 4.25
C HIS A 25 11.41 3.83 5.63
N TRP A 26 10.13 3.75 5.99
CA TRP A 26 9.71 3.19 7.26
C TRP A 26 10.03 1.70 7.33
N GLN A 27 10.87 1.33 8.31
CA GLN A 27 11.25 -0.05 8.56
C GLN A 27 10.45 -0.61 9.73
N LEU A 28 9.83 -1.76 9.50
CA LEU A 28 9.10 -2.52 10.49
C LEU A 28 9.83 -3.82 10.75
N VAL A 29 10.20 -4.06 12.00
CA VAL A 29 10.83 -5.30 12.45
C VAL A 29 10.08 -5.75 13.70
N GLY A 30 9.48 -6.93 13.65
CA GLY A 30 8.66 -7.45 14.72
C GLY A 30 7.90 -8.71 14.32
N THR A 31 7.01 -9.16 15.20
CA THR A 31 6.10 -10.27 14.92
C THR A 31 5.01 -9.85 13.92
N PRO A 32 4.33 -10.80 13.27
CA PRO A 32 3.25 -10.47 12.33
C PRO A 32 2.14 -9.61 12.95
N ALA A 33 1.80 -9.86 14.22
CA ALA A 33 0.83 -9.06 14.97
C ALA A 33 1.30 -7.62 15.18
N GLN A 34 2.56 -7.42 15.58
CA GLN A 34 3.13 -6.08 15.77
C GLN A 34 3.20 -5.28 14.47
N ILE A 35 3.51 -5.96 13.36
CA ILE A 35 3.50 -5.33 12.02
C ILE A 35 2.08 -4.92 11.65
N ALA A 36 1.09 -5.81 11.85
CA ALA A 36 -0.32 -5.49 11.59
C ALA A 36 -0.83 -4.34 12.45
N ASP A 37 -0.47 -4.29 13.75
CA ASP A 37 -0.80 -3.19 14.66
C ASP A 37 -0.27 -1.86 14.14
N ALA A 38 0.99 -1.82 13.72
CA ALA A 38 1.62 -0.60 13.23
C ALA A 38 1.01 -0.11 11.90
N LEU A 39 0.68 -1.04 10.99
CA LEU A 39 -0.01 -0.71 9.73
C LEU A 39 -1.41 -0.16 10.00
N GLU A 40 -2.16 -0.76 10.93
CA GLU A 40 -3.49 -0.31 11.33
C GLU A 40 -3.43 1.08 12.00
N GLU A 41 -2.47 1.31 12.89
CA GLU A 41 -2.29 2.61 13.53
C GLU A 41 -2.12 3.72 12.49
N ARG A 42 -1.27 3.50 11.48
CA ARG A 42 -1.08 4.47 10.39
C ARG A 42 -2.30 4.68 9.51
N PHE A 43 -3.02 3.60 9.21
CA PHE A 43 -4.25 3.66 8.44
C PHE A 43 -5.32 4.49 9.18
N VAL A 44 -5.51 4.25 10.47
CA VAL A 44 -6.57 4.88 11.27
C VAL A 44 -6.22 6.31 11.68
N HIS A 45 -4.96 6.58 12.06
CA HIS A 45 -4.60 7.83 12.73
C HIS A 45 -3.78 8.80 11.87
N TYR A 46 -3.13 8.34 10.80
CA TYR A 46 -2.17 9.14 10.05
C TYR A 46 -2.54 9.33 8.57
N GLY A 47 -3.75 8.90 8.16
CA GLY A 47 -4.32 9.19 6.85
C GLY A 47 -3.71 8.40 5.69
N ALA A 48 -3.20 7.20 5.94
CA ALA A 48 -2.72 6.32 4.88
C ALA A 48 -3.85 5.41 4.36
N ASP A 49 -4.17 5.48 3.07
CA ASP A 49 -5.16 4.59 2.43
C ASP A 49 -4.59 3.21 2.02
N GLY A 50 -3.25 3.11 1.97
CA GLY A 50 -2.55 1.90 1.58
C GLY A 50 -1.03 2.06 1.69
N PHE A 51 -0.31 0.96 1.48
CA PHE A 51 1.14 0.89 1.68
C PHE A 51 1.84 0.32 0.47
N ASN A 52 3.00 0.89 0.14
CA ASN A 52 3.96 0.29 -0.77
C ASN A 52 4.91 -0.59 0.04
N VAL A 53 4.79 -1.91 -0.12
CA VAL A 53 5.62 -2.88 0.58
C VAL A 53 6.91 -3.10 -0.20
N MET A 54 8.05 -2.91 0.46
CA MET A 54 9.38 -3.16 -0.10
C MET A 54 10.05 -4.30 0.67
N PRO A 55 9.94 -5.55 0.18
CA PRO A 55 10.54 -6.70 0.84
C PRO A 55 12.07 -6.58 0.87
N ALA A 56 12.68 -7.02 1.98
CA ALA A 56 14.13 -6.99 2.14
C ALA A 56 14.85 -7.99 1.21
N LEU A 57 14.23 -9.16 1.03
CA LEU A 57 14.69 -10.20 0.12
C LEU A 57 13.49 -10.75 -0.66
N LEU A 58 13.64 -10.85 -1.99
CA LEU A 58 12.64 -11.47 -2.84
C LEU A 58 13.09 -12.89 -3.23
N PRO A 59 12.17 -13.88 -3.25
CA PRO A 59 10.73 -13.75 -2.94
C PRO A 59 10.39 -13.90 -1.44
N ASP A 60 11.33 -14.41 -0.63
CA ASP A 60 11.04 -14.94 0.71
C ASP A 60 10.35 -13.94 1.65
N SER A 61 10.86 -12.70 1.76
CA SER A 61 10.24 -11.70 2.65
C SER A 61 8.86 -11.27 2.18
N LEU A 62 8.56 -11.37 0.88
CA LEU A 62 7.21 -11.12 0.38
C LEU A 62 6.28 -12.29 0.73
N ASN A 63 6.76 -13.53 0.63
CA ASN A 63 6.00 -14.71 1.03
C ASN A 63 5.68 -14.66 2.53
N ASP A 64 6.67 -14.34 3.39
CA ASP A 64 6.44 -14.16 4.83
C ASP A 64 5.34 -13.13 5.12
N PHE A 65 5.34 -12.00 4.40
CA PHE A 65 4.31 -10.98 4.56
C PHE A 65 2.92 -11.49 4.15
N ILE A 66 2.84 -12.21 3.02
CA ILE A 66 1.60 -12.77 2.50
C ILE A 66 1.04 -13.86 3.42
N GLU A 67 1.91 -14.72 3.95
CA GLU A 67 1.51 -15.89 4.75
C GLU A 67 1.25 -15.53 6.21
N LEU A 68 1.97 -14.55 6.76
CA LEU A 68 1.90 -14.26 8.19
C LEU A 68 1.15 -12.96 8.51
N VAL A 69 1.32 -11.91 7.71
CA VAL A 69 0.76 -10.57 8.02
C VAL A 69 -0.61 -10.36 7.37
N LEU A 70 -0.80 -10.76 6.11
CA LEU A 70 -2.11 -10.59 5.45
C LEU A 70 -3.26 -11.29 6.19
N PRO A 71 -3.12 -12.50 6.77
CA PRO A 71 -4.21 -13.11 7.54
C PRO A 71 -4.61 -12.28 8.75
N GLU A 72 -3.66 -11.66 9.46
CA GLU A 72 -3.96 -10.76 10.58
C GLU A 72 -4.72 -9.51 10.12
N LEU A 73 -4.31 -8.90 9.01
CA LEU A 73 -5.01 -7.74 8.45
C LEU A 73 -6.43 -8.10 8.00
N ARG A 74 -6.64 -9.29 7.41
CA ARG A 74 -7.97 -9.80 7.05
C ARG A 74 -8.83 -10.07 8.28
N ARG A 75 -8.28 -10.70 9.31
CA ARG A 75 -8.98 -10.96 10.59
C ARG A 75 -9.50 -9.68 11.23
N ARG A 76 -8.79 -8.56 11.03
CA ARG A 76 -9.16 -7.22 11.53
C ARG A 76 -10.05 -6.43 10.58
N GLY A 77 -10.43 -6.99 9.43
CA GLY A 77 -11.22 -6.28 8.41
C GLY A 77 -10.47 -5.14 7.70
N ARG A 78 -9.12 -5.15 7.73
CA ARG A 78 -8.26 -4.13 7.10
C ARG A 78 -7.80 -4.50 5.70
N PHE A 79 -8.04 -5.73 5.26
CA PHE A 79 -7.68 -6.17 3.92
C PHE A 79 -8.74 -7.10 3.35
N ARG A 80 -8.94 -7.04 2.03
CA ARG A 80 -9.92 -7.86 1.31
C ARG A 80 -9.60 -9.36 1.40
N SER A 81 -10.62 -10.20 1.48
CA SER A 81 -10.49 -11.66 1.32
C SER A 81 -10.36 -12.04 -0.16
N GLU A 82 -11.17 -11.41 -1.02
CA GLU A 82 -11.27 -11.72 -2.45
C GLU A 82 -11.32 -10.44 -3.29
N TYR A 83 -11.15 -10.59 -4.61
CA TYR A 83 -11.28 -9.49 -5.57
C TYR A 83 -12.69 -9.50 -6.18
N GLU A 84 -13.42 -8.41 -6.02
CA GLU A 84 -14.78 -8.27 -6.56
C GLU A 84 -14.80 -7.76 -8.00
N GLY A 85 -13.74 -7.06 -8.42
CA GLY A 85 -13.63 -6.46 -9.75
C GLY A 85 -12.53 -7.08 -10.60
N ARG A 86 -12.48 -6.68 -11.87
CA ARG A 86 -11.52 -7.22 -12.85
C ARG A 86 -10.43 -6.23 -13.23
N THR A 87 -10.59 -4.97 -12.87
CA THR A 87 -9.63 -3.90 -13.16
C THR A 87 -8.98 -3.36 -11.90
N LEU A 88 -7.79 -2.81 -12.04
CA LEU A 88 -7.12 -2.11 -10.94
C LEU A 88 -7.98 -0.97 -10.37
N ARG A 89 -8.79 -0.31 -11.20
CA ARG A 89 -9.70 0.74 -10.73
C ARG A 89 -10.76 0.18 -9.79
N ASP A 90 -11.35 -0.96 -10.12
CA ASP A 90 -12.32 -1.63 -9.25
C ASP A 90 -11.68 -1.99 -7.91
N HIS A 91 -10.45 -2.52 -7.94
CA HIS A 91 -9.72 -2.91 -6.72
C HIS A 91 -9.39 -1.72 -5.82
N LEU A 92 -9.25 -0.52 -6.40
CA LEU A 92 -8.97 0.73 -5.68
C LEU A 92 -10.24 1.55 -5.39
N GLY A 93 -11.43 1.07 -5.75
CA GLY A 93 -12.69 1.83 -5.58
C GLY A 93 -12.80 3.08 -6.45
N LEU A 94 -12.12 3.10 -7.60
CA LEU A 94 -12.05 4.26 -8.49
C LEU A 94 -13.04 4.13 -9.66
N ALA A 95 -13.79 5.19 -9.94
CA ALA A 95 -14.62 5.24 -11.14
C ALA A 95 -13.77 5.24 -12.42
N ARG A 96 -14.30 4.63 -13.49
CA ARG A 96 -13.70 4.74 -14.82
C ARG A 96 -14.00 6.12 -15.41
N PRO A 97 -12.98 6.94 -15.73
CA PRO A 97 -13.24 8.24 -16.35
C PRO A 97 -13.80 8.04 -17.76
N ALA A 98 -14.80 8.83 -18.12
CA ALA A 98 -15.28 8.92 -19.49
C ALA A 98 -14.15 9.44 -20.41
N SER A 99 -14.14 8.99 -21.67
CA SER A 99 -13.25 9.55 -22.68
C SER A 99 -13.58 11.03 -22.87
N ARG A 100 -12.55 11.87 -23.06
CA ARG A 100 -12.74 13.29 -23.41
C ARG A 100 -13.48 13.51 -24.73
N TYR A 101 -13.51 12.48 -25.59
CA TYR A 101 -14.22 12.47 -26.87
C TYR A 101 -15.50 11.62 -26.84
N ALA A 102 -15.92 11.12 -25.66
CA ALA A 102 -17.22 10.48 -25.54
C ALA A 102 -18.30 11.50 -25.91
N SER A 103 -19.10 11.19 -26.94
CA SER A 103 -20.19 12.05 -27.40
C SER A 103 -21.08 12.43 -26.22
N ARG A 104 -21.29 13.74 -26.01
CA ARG A 104 -22.34 14.22 -25.10
C ARG A 104 -23.68 13.93 -25.76
N GLU A 105 -24.32 12.81 -25.43
CA GLU A 105 -25.74 12.66 -25.72
C GLU A 105 -26.53 13.53 -24.73
N ASP A 106 -27.05 14.64 -25.26
CA ASP A 106 -28.15 15.46 -24.75
C ASP A 106 -28.23 15.69 -23.23
N GLY A 107 -27.45 16.67 -22.75
CA GLY A 107 -27.80 17.50 -21.58
C GLY A 107 -27.92 16.80 -20.22
N LYS A 108 -27.70 15.49 -20.13
CA LYS A 108 -27.65 14.73 -18.88
C LYS A 108 -26.27 14.15 -18.75
N PHE A 109 -25.70 14.19 -17.55
CA PHE A 109 -24.60 13.30 -17.19
C PHE A 109 -25.16 11.87 -17.26
N ALA A 110 -25.15 11.27 -18.45
CA ALA A 110 -25.39 9.85 -18.61
C ALA A 110 -24.15 9.16 -18.04
N VAL A 111 -24.23 8.79 -16.76
CA VAL A 111 -23.47 7.66 -16.26
C VAL A 111 -24.31 6.44 -16.66
N PRO A 112 -23.92 5.65 -17.69
CA PRO A 112 -24.55 4.36 -17.86
C PRO A 112 -24.01 3.48 -16.74
N CYS A 113 -24.81 3.39 -15.69
CA CYS A 113 -24.84 2.22 -14.83
C CYS A 113 -25.38 1.03 -15.66
N ALA A 114 -24.87 -0.16 -15.33
CA ALA A 114 -25.22 -1.49 -15.83
C ALA A 114 -24.48 -1.93 -17.13
N ALA A 115 -23.95 -3.15 -17.24
CA ALA A 115 -24.20 -4.38 -16.49
C ALA A 115 -22.95 -5.27 -16.53
N HIS A 116 -22.65 -5.96 -15.43
CA HIS A 116 -22.06 -7.29 -15.51
C HIS A 116 -23.04 -8.25 -14.86
N ALA A 117 -24.01 -8.68 -15.67
CA ALA A 117 -24.66 -9.96 -15.51
C ALA A 117 -23.78 -11.03 -16.16
N ALA A 118 -23.82 -12.21 -15.55
CA ALA A 118 -23.05 -13.45 -15.81
C ALA A 118 -21.64 -13.50 -15.19
#